data_AF-A0A356V5P1-F1
#
_entry.id   AF-A0A356V5P1-F1
#
_cell.length_a   1.000
_cell.length_b   1.000
_cell.length_c   1.000
_cell.angle_alpha   90.00
_cell.angle_beta   90.00
_cell.angle_gamma   90.00
#
_symmetry.space_group_name_H-M   'P 1'
#
loop_
_entity.id
_entity.type
_entity.pdbx_description
1 polymer ?
#
loop_
_entity_poly.entity_id
_entity_poly.type
_entity_poly.pdbx_seq_one_letter_code
_entity_poly.pdbx_strand_id
1 'polypeptide(L)'
;MIRFLSIFALSIGLATAAQSEPLAKQLFGGKKTGSAQAAAVYGSYSKGCLAGGVQLAQKGPRWLQMRVSRNRSWGHPELIDFIKRLSRKTARMKGSKGLYLSDLSQPRGGPMTSGHRSHQIGLDADIWLMPATNLKLSIRQRANLSAVSYRRSKGAFVNSKGGPYQHAMLKAAAKDKAVARIFIF
;
A
#
# COMPACT_ATOMS: atom_id res chain seq x y z
N MET A 1 18.69 -46.40 -67.09
CA MET A 1 19.37 -45.98 -65.85
C MET A 1 18.72 -44.69 -65.36
N ILE A 2 17.78 -44.75 -64.41
CA ILE A 2 17.07 -43.57 -63.88
C ILE A 2 17.39 -43.50 -62.38
N ARG A 3 18.19 -42.50 -61.98
CA ARG A 3 18.50 -42.23 -60.57
C ARG A 3 17.46 -41.25 -60.02
N PHE A 4 16.61 -41.71 -59.12
CA PHE A 4 15.70 -40.86 -58.35
C PHE A 4 16.52 -40.03 -57.34
N LEU A 5 16.57 -38.71 -57.51
CA LEU A 5 17.03 -37.78 -56.48
C LEU A 5 15.89 -37.57 -55.47
N SER A 6 16.05 -38.11 -54.27
CA SER A 6 15.13 -37.80 -53.16
C SER A 6 15.51 -36.47 -52.54
N ILE A 7 14.66 -35.46 -52.71
CA ILE A 7 14.81 -34.15 -52.06
C ILE A 7 14.26 -34.28 -50.64
N PHE A 8 15.14 -34.30 -49.64
CA PHE A 8 14.75 -34.15 -48.24
C PHE A 8 14.45 -32.67 -47.98
N ALA A 9 13.16 -32.31 -47.92
CA ALA A 9 12.75 -30.98 -47.49
C ALA A 9 12.90 -30.88 -45.96
N LEU A 10 13.98 -30.23 -45.51
CA LEU A 10 14.20 -29.94 -44.10
C LEU A 10 13.27 -28.78 -43.69
N SER A 11 12.09 -29.10 -43.17
CA SER A 11 11.19 -28.13 -42.55
C SER A 11 11.80 -27.66 -41.22
N ILE A 12 12.57 -26.58 -41.28
CA ILE A 12 13.05 -25.85 -40.10
C ILE A 12 11.84 -25.18 -39.46
N GLY A 13 11.28 -25.80 -38.43
CA GLY A 13 10.28 -25.18 -37.58
C GLY A 13 10.88 -23.95 -36.91
N LEU A 14 10.30 -22.77 -37.16
CA LEU A 14 10.60 -21.55 -36.43
C LEU A 14 10.21 -21.74 -34.95
N ALA A 15 11.15 -22.24 -34.15
CA ALA A 15 11.03 -22.22 -32.71
C ALA A 15 11.11 -20.77 -32.25
N THR A 16 9.97 -20.10 -32.10
CA THR A 16 9.91 -18.79 -31.44
C THR A 16 10.41 -18.97 -30.01
N ALA A 17 11.55 -18.35 -29.69
CA ALA A 17 12.08 -18.35 -28.34
C ALA A 17 11.01 -17.80 -27.38
N ALA A 18 10.55 -18.62 -26.44
CA ALA A 18 9.62 -18.20 -25.41
C ALA A 18 10.30 -17.13 -24.53
N GLN A 19 9.93 -15.86 -24.72
CA GLN A 19 10.37 -14.78 -23.84
C GLN A 19 9.57 -14.84 -22.55
N SER A 20 10.27 -14.80 -21.40
CA SER A 20 9.60 -14.76 -20.10
C SER A 20 8.77 -13.48 -19.98
N GLU A 21 7.49 -13.62 -19.64
CA GLU A 21 6.65 -12.45 -19.35
C GLU A 21 7.22 -11.64 -18.17
N PRO A 22 7.13 -10.29 -18.20
CA PRO A 22 7.55 -9.46 -17.08
C PRO A 22 6.79 -9.81 -15.79
N LEU A 23 7.47 -9.72 -14.66
CA LEU A 23 6.82 -9.97 -13.37
C LEU A 23 5.72 -8.94 -13.12
N ALA A 24 4.58 -9.38 -12.58
CA ALA A 24 3.47 -8.49 -12.23
C ALA A 24 3.92 -7.28 -11.37
N LYS A 25 4.83 -7.49 -10.42
CA LYS A 25 5.36 -6.39 -9.57
C LYS A 25 6.07 -5.29 -10.38
N GLN A 26 6.69 -5.63 -11.50
CA GLN A 26 7.33 -4.68 -12.41
C GLN A 26 6.26 -3.92 -13.21
N LEU A 27 5.26 -4.63 -13.72
CA LEU A 27 4.15 -4.04 -14.49
C LEU A 27 3.33 -3.06 -13.65
N PHE A 28 2.94 -3.45 -12.43
CA PHE A 28 2.18 -2.60 -11.51
C PHE A 28 3.04 -1.48 -10.92
N GLY A 29 4.27 -1.79 -10.49
CA GLY A 29 5.20 -0.80 -9.92
C GLY A 29 5.66 0.28 -10.90
N GLY A 30 5.58 0.00 -12.21
CA GLY A 30 5.87 0.98 -13.26
C GLY A 30 4.78 2.05 -13.45
N LYS A 31 3.55 1.81 -12.97
CA LYS A 31 2.44 2.76 -13.15
C LYS A 31 2.59 3.96 -12.21
N LYS A 32 2.41 5.16 -12.73
CA LYS A 32 2.54 6.42 -11.98
C LYS A 32 1.20 6.98 -11.51
N THR A 33 0.13 6.67 -12.24
CA THR A 33 -1.22 7.18 -12.01
C THR A 33 -2.25 6.06 -11.92
N GLY A 34 -3.38 6.37 -11.27
CA GLY A 34 -4.57 5.55 -11.27
C GLY A 34 -5.04 5.23 -12.68
N SER A 35 -5.84 4.19 -12.80
CA SER A 35 -6.45 3.82 -14.08
C SER A 35 -7.73 4.65 -14.29
N ALA A 36 -8.16 4.83 -15.55
CA ALA A 36 -9.29 5.71 -15.90
C ALA A 36 -10.68 5.05 -15.75
N GLN A 37 -10.74 3.86 -15.15
CA GLN A 37 -11.98 3.14 -14.88
C GLN A 37 -12.65 3.64 -13.59
N ALA A 38 -13.91 3.24 -13.41
CA ALA A 38 -14.57 3.32 -12.11
C ALA A 38 -13.78 2.56 -11.04
N ALA A 39 -13.89 3.01 -9.78
CA ALA A 39 -13.24 2.38 -8.66
C ALA A 39 -13.75 0.95 -8.48
N ALA A 40 -12.85 -0.03 -8.54
CA ALA A 40 -13.19 -1.43 -8.37
C ALA A 40 -12.00 -2.22 -7.81
N VAL A 41 -12.33 -3.22 -7.00
CA VAL A 41 -11.40 -4.13 -6.35
C VAL A 41 -11.45 -5.48 -7.04
N TYR A 42 -10.29 -5.99 -7.46
CA TYR A 42 -10.19 -7.30 -8.11
C TYR A 42 -9.26 -8.23 -7.34
N GLY A 43 -9.72 -9.44 -7.06
CA GLY A 43 -8.95 -10.48 -6.36
C GLY A 43 -8.93 -10.30 -4.85
N SER A 44 -7.78 -10.56 -4.23
CA SER A 44 -7.59 -10.55 -2.78
C SER A 44 -6.49 -9.60 -2.33
N TYR A 45 -6.41 -9.31 -1.02
CA TYR A 45 -5.43 -8.39 -0.43
C TYR A 45 -3.98 -8.60 -0.90
N SER A 46 -3.58 -9.87 -1.15
CA SER A 46 -2.22 -10.28 -1.56
C SER A 46 -2.14 -10.93 -2.95
N LYS A 47 -3.21 -10.89 -3.73
CA LYS A 47 -3.24 -11.38 -5.11
C LYS A 47 -4.39 -10.69 -5.84
N GLY A 48 -4.18 -9.43 -6.20
CA GLY A 48 -5.25 -8.58 -6.72
C GLY A 48 -4.76 -7.28 -7.35
N CYS A 49 -5.68 -6.44 -7.82
CA CYS A 49 -5.39 -5.12 -8.34
C CYS A 49 -6.53 -4.14 -8.04
N LEU A 50 -6.26 -2.86 -8.31
CA LEU A 50 -7.17 -1.74 -8.08
C LEU A 50 -7.40 -0.99 -9.40
N ALA A 51 -8.65 -0.91 -9.82
CA ALA A 51 -9.09 0.01 -10.86
C ALA A 51 -9.62 1.30 -10.23
N GLY A 52 -9.46 2.44 -10.92
CA GLY A 52 -10.01 3.72 -10.48
C GLY A 52 -9.49 4.18 -9.11
N GLY A 53 -8.28 3.75 -8.73
CA GLY A 53 -7.67 4.12 -7.46
C GLY A 53 -7.50 5.62 -7.32
N VAL A 54 -7.89 6.16 -6.16
CA VAL A 54 -7.81 7.59 -5.85
C VAL A 54 -6.56 7.86 -5.03
N GLN A 55 -5.83 8.91 -5.39
CA GLN A 55 -4.68 9.35 -4.62
C GLN A 55 -5.14 10.17 -3.39
N LEU A 56 -4.74 9.73 -2.20
CA LEU A 56 -4.81 10.56 -1.02
C LEU A 56 -3.76 11.67 -1.11
N ALA A 57 -4.17 12.91 -0.90
CA ALA A 57 -3.24 14.03 -0.82
C ALA A 57 -2.15 13.75 0.23
N GLN A 58 -0.88 13.98 -0.14
CA GLN A 58 0.28 13.70 0.72
C GLN A 58 0.26 14.50 2.04
N LYS A 59 -0.46 15.61 2.05
CA LYS A 59 -0.74 16.44 3.22
C LYS A 59 -2.23 16.78 3.21
N GLY A 60 -2.90 16.57 4.33
CA GLY A 60 -4.25 17.04 4.54
C GLY A 60 -4.38 17.78 5.87
N PRO A 61 -5.60 18.24 6.22
CA PRO A 61 -5.83 19.02 7.43
C PRO A 61 -5.44 18.27 8.72
N ARG A 62 -5.56 16.94 8.71
CA ARG A 62 -5.36 16.07 9.87
C ARG A 62 -4.54 14.82 9.55
N TRP A 63 -3.76 14.84 8.47
CA TRP A 63 -2.85 13.73 8.17
C TRP A 63 -1.63 14.18 7.39
N LEU A 64 -0.58 13.36 7.45
CA LEU A 64 0.65 13.54 6.70
C LEU A 64 1.18 12.20 6.22
N GLN A 65 1.51 12.10 4.94
CA GLN A 65 2.17 10.91 4.37
C GLN A 65 3.67 10.96 4.60
N MET A 66 4.24 9.88 5.13
CA MET A 66 5.62 9.81 5.62
C MET A 66 6.62 9.31 4.57
N ARG A 67 6.23 8.34 3.73
CA ARG A 67 7.11 7.71 2.71
C ARG A 67 6.72 8.13 1.29
N VAL A 68 6.69 9.43 1.06
CA VAL A 68 6.16 10.06 -0.16
C VAL A 68 6.80 9.53 -1.45
N SER A 69 8.12 9.33 -1.46
CA SER A 69 8.87 8.92 -2.67
C SER A 69 8.45 7.58 -3.25
N ARG A 70 7.74 6.74 -2.48
CA ARG A 70 7.31 5.40 -2.91
C ARG A 70 6.11 5.40 -3.85
N ASN A 71 5.39 6.52 -3.98
CA ASN A 71 4.12 6.62 -4.71
C ASN A 71 3.06 5.59 -4.25
N ARG A 72 2.91 5.43 -2.94
CA ARG A 72 1.99 4.47 -2.29
C ARG A 72 0.87 5.15 -1.51
N SER A 73 0.29 6.24 -2.03
CA SER A 73 -0.85 6.96 -1.44
C SER A 73 -2.17 6.68 -2.15
N TRP A 74 -2.30 5.54 -2.81
CA TRP A 74 -3.48 5.22 -3.62
C TRP A 74 -4.39 4.23 -2.91
N GLY A 75 -5.69 4.38 -3.07
CA GLY A 75 -6.66 3.50 -2.43
C GLY A 75 -8.02 3.53 -3.11
N HIS A 76 -8.86 2.58 -2.75
CA HIS A 76 -10.29 2.63 -3.05
C HIS A 76 -10.92 3.83 -2.34
N PRO A 77 -11.92 4.52 -2.92
CA PRO A 77 -12.57 5.68 -2.28
C PRO A 77 -13.00 5.42 -0.82
N GLU A 78 -13.51 4.24 -0.51
CA GLU A 78 -13.90 3.87 0.86
C GLU A 78 -12.72 3.88 1.85
N LEU A 79 -11.53 3.44 1.43
CA LEU A 79 -10.32 3.51 2.25
C LEU A 79 -9.92 4.96 2.52
N ILE A 80 -9.99 5.80 1.48
CA ILE A 80 -9.68 7.22 1.59
C ILE A 80 -10.62 7.91 2.59
N ASP A 81 -11.90 7.57 2.56
CA ASP A 81 -12.88 8.11 3.48
C ASP A 81 -12.73 7.58 4.91
N PHE A 82 -12.36 6.30 5.08
CA PHE A 82 -11.97 5.76 6.37
C PHE A 82 -10.79 6.54 6.98
N ILE A 83 -9.73 6.79 6.22
CA ILE A 83 -8.56 7.56 6.68
C ILE A 83 -8.97 8.98 7.10
N LYS A 84 -9.83 9.64 6.32
CA LYS A 84 -10.37 10.96 6.66
C LYS A 84 -11.20 10.91 7.95
N ARG A 85 -12.04 9.89 8.16
CA ARG A 85 -12.82 9.71 9.41
C ARG A 85 -11.90 9.48 10.61
N LEU A 86 -10.96 8.55 10.49
CA LEU A 86 -10.03 8.22 11.56
C LEU A 86 -9.15 9.42 11.92
N SER A 87 -8.65 10.17 10.93
CA SER A 87 -7.83 11.37 11.19
C SER A 87 -8.58 12.47 11.95
N ARG A 88 -9.88 12.64 11.71
CA ARG A 88 -10.71 13.55 12.51
C ARG A 88 -10.86 13.08 13.96
N LYS A 89 -11.03 11.77 14.18
CA LYS A 89 -11.11 11.19 15.53
C LYS A 89 -9.79 11.36 16.28
N THR A 90 -8.66 11.01 15.66
CA THR A 90 -7.34 11.06 16.33
C THR A 90 -6.87 12.48 16.60
N ALA A 91 -7.20 13.44 15.75
CA ALA A 91 -6.86 14.85 15.98
C ALA A 91 -7.63 15.52 17.13
N ARG A 92 -8.61 14.84 17.72
CA ARG A 92 -9.31 15.26 18.96
C ARG A 92 -8.71 14.62 20.21
N MET A 93 -7.78 13.66 20.05
CA MET A 93 -7.13 12.99 21.16
C MET A 93 -5.97 13.86 21.68
N LYS A 94 -5.78 13.89 23.00
CA LYS A 94 -4.74 14.69 23.67
C LYS A 94 -3.38 14.43 23.03
N GLY A 95 -2.69 15.50 22.61
CA GLY A 95 -1.34 15.44 22.08
C GLY A 95 -1.22 15.05 20.60
N SER A 96 -2.31 14.83 19.87
CA SER A 96 -2.26 14.53 18.43
C SER A 96 -2.99 15.58 17.59
N LYS A 97 -2.43 15.89 16.43
CA LYS A 97 -3.06 16.72 15.39
C LYS A 97 -3.69 15.90 14.27
N GLY A 98 -3.59 14.56 14.33
CA GLY A 98 -4.07 13.70 13.25
C GLY A 98 -3.36 12.36 13.11
N LEU A 99 -3.05 11.99 11.87
CA LEU A 99 -2.38 10.73 11.50
C LEU A 99 -1.05 10.95 10.77
N TYR A 100 -0.09 10.08 11.06
CA TYR A 100 1.03 9.81 10.16
C TYR A 100 0.74 8.53 9.38
N LEU A 101 0.71 8.64 8.05
CA LEU A 101 0.36 7.56 7.12
C LEU A 101 1.61 7.07 6.40
N SER A 102 1.77 5.76 6.26
CA SER A 102 2.83 5.16 5.44
C SER A 102 2.28 4.68 4.10
N ASP A 103 2.34 3.37 3.84
CA ASP A 103 1.97 2.80 2.55
C ASP A 103 0.47 2.45 2.54
N LEU A 104 -0.23 2.95 1.52
CA LEU A 104 -1.52 2.43 1.05
C LEU A 104 -1.22 1.46 -0.09
N SER A 105 -1.88 1.57 -1.24
CA SER A 105 -1.55 0.85 -2.47
C SER A 105 -0.72 1.70 -3.45
N GLN A 106 -0.13 1.01 -4.43
CA GLN A 106 0.37 1.59 -5.68
C GLN A 106 -0.81 2.10 -6.54
N PRO A 107 -0.58 2.91 -7.60
CA PRO A 107 -1.67 3.57 -8.33
C PRO A 107 -2.75 2.65 -8.91
N ARG A 108 -2.36 1.44 -9.30
CA ARG A 108 -3.29 0.41 -9.81
C ARG A 108 -3.30 -0.85 -8.94
N GLY A 109 -2.89 -0.71 -7.68
CA GLY A 109 -2.75 -1.84 -6.78
C GLY A 109 -1.63 -2.78 -7.21
N GLY A 110 -1.89 -4.09 -7.16
CA GLY A 110 -0.94 -5.12 -7.57
C GLY A 110 0.21 -5.35 -6.59
N PRO A 111 0.99 -6.43 -6.80
CA PRO A 111 2.13 -6.75 -5.96
C PRO A 111 3.14 -5.60 -5.93
N MET A 112 3.58 -5.24 -4.73
CA MET A 112 4.53 -4.15 -4.54
C MET A 112 5.94 -4.54 -4.99
N THR A 113 6.69 -3.54 -5.45
CA THR A 113 8.11 -3.69 -5.78
C THR A 113 8.97 -4.11 -4.59
N SER A 114 8.52 -3.80 -3.37
CA SER A 114 9.21 -4.11 -2.11
C SER A 114 8.27 -4.02 -0.90
N GLY A 115 8.62 -4.72 0.18
CA GLY A 115 7.93 -4.62 1.47
C GLY A 115 6.71 -5.54 1.55
N HIS A 116 5.52 -4.98 1.37
CA HIS A 116 4.25 -5.63 1.69
C HIS A 116 3.91 -6.77 0.74
N ARG A 117 3.36 -7.85 1.30
CA ARG A 117 2.70 -8.91 0.53
C ARG A 117 1.26 -8.54 0.17
N SER A 118 0.54 -7.83 1.06
CA SER A 118 -0.80 -7.28 0.83
C SER A 118 -0.73 -5.89 0.17
N HIS A 119 -1.70 -5.00 0.42
CA HIS A 119 -1.81 -3.67 -0.16
C HIS A 119 -2.00 -3.66 -1.68
N GLN A 120 -2.52 -4.74 -2.24
CA GLN A 120 -2.66 -4.87 -3.69
C GLN A 120 -4.00 -4.37 -4.23
N ILE A 121 -4.99 -4.14 -3.37
CA ILE A 121 -6.37 -3.85 -3.80
C ILE A 121 -6.93 -2.50 -3.33
N GLY A 122 -6.10 -1.65 -2.74
CA GLY A 122 -6.54 -0.33 -2.28
C GLY A 122 -7.40 -0.32 -1.01
N LEU A 123 -7.38 -1.40 -0.22
CA LEU A 123 -8.14 -1.52 1.03
C LEU A 123 -7.25 -1.68 2.29
N ASP A 124 -5.93 -1.62 2.12
CA ASP A 124 -4.97 -1.69 3.22
C ASP A 124 -4.30 -0.32 3.44
N ALA A 125 -4.08 0.03 4.71
CA ALA A 125 -3.38 1.26 5.08
C ALA A 125 -2.47 1.03 6.28
N ASP A 126 -1.19 1.37 6.12
CA ASP A 126 -0.28 1.48 7.24
C ASP A 126 -0.38 2.85 7.89
N ILE A 127 -0.70 2.85 9.18
CA ILE A 127 -0.86 4.05 9.98
C ILE A 127 0.08 3.95 11.17
N TRP A 128 0.95 4.93 11.34
CA TRP A 128 1.85 4.93 12.49
C TRP A 128 1.05 5.13 13.77
N LEU A 129 1.29 4.28 14.77
CA LEU A 129 0.60 4.30 16.05
C LEU A 129 1.07 5.48 16.95
N MET A 130 2.11 6.21 16.55
CA MET A 130 2.56 7.42 17.24
C MET A 130 1.69 8.63 16.92
N PRO A 131 1.44 9.52 17.89
CA PRO A 131 0.65 10.72 17.65
C PRO A 131 1.33 11.66 16.67
N ALA A 132 0.57 12.17 15.70
CA ALA A 132 1.05 13.16 14.77
C ALA A 132 1.11 14.55 15.44
N THR A 133 2.23 14.89 16.08
CA THR A 133 2.41 16.15 16.81
C THR A 133 2.73 17.33 15.88
N ASN A 134 3.25 17.06 14.68
CA ASN A 134 3.63 18.08 13.70
C ASN A 134 3.21 17.69 12.26
N LEU A 135 2.21 18.37 11.70
CA LEU A 135 1.77 18.17 10.31
C LEU A 135 2.47 19.11 9.30
N LYS A 136 3.52 19.83 9.73
CA LYS A 136 4.29 20.77 8.92
C LYS A 136 5.69 20.24 8.54
N LEU A 137 5.96 18.95 8.73
CA LEU A 137 7.26 18.35 8.38
C LEU A 137 7.54 18.49 6.87
N SER A 138 8.77 18.85 6.53
CA SER A 138 9.27 18.83 5.14
C SER A 138 9.37 17.41 4.60
N ILE A 139 9.47 17.23 3.28
CA ILE A 139 9.63 15.89 2.68
C ILE A 139 10.88 15.19 3.23
N ARG A 140 12.00 15.92 3.39
CA ARG A 140 13.24 15.38 3.98
C ARG A 140 13.05 14.93 5.43
N GLN A 141 12.36 15.74 6.25
CA GLN A 141 12.06 15.36 7.64
C GLN A 141 11.17 14.11 7.70
N ARG A 142 10.17 14.01 6.82
CA ARG A 142 9.29 12.83 6.74
C ARG A 142 10.05 11.56 6.36
N ALA A 143 10.99 11.66 5.42
CA ALA A 143 11.82 10.53 5.00
C ALA A 143 12.74 10.03 6.13
N ASN A 144 13.27 10.94 6.94
CA ASN A 144 14.22 10.63 8.01
C ASN A 144 13.57 10.32 9.37
N LEU A 145 12.26 10.58 9.53
CA LEU A 145 11.54 10.21 10.74
C LEU A 145 11.23 8.70 10.73
N SER A 146 11.30 8.08 11.90
CA SER A 146 10.97 6.67 12.11
C SER A 146 9.75 6.51 13.02
N ALA A 147 8.96 5.48 12.76
CA ALA A 147 7.90 5.08 13.67
C ALA A 147 8.48 4.63 15.01
N VAL A 148 7.76 4.91 16.11
CA VAL A 148 8.12 4.44 17.44
C VAL A 148 7.69 2.99 17.60
N SER A 149 8.61 2.12 18.02
CA SER A 149 8.28 0.76 18.45
C SER A 149 7.68 0.78 19.85
N TYR A 150 6.52 0.13 20.00
CA TYR A 150 5.81 -0.05 21.26
C TYR A 150 6.02 -1.44 21.87
N ARG A 151 6.82 -2.29 21.23
CA ARG A 151 7.08 -3.67 21.69
C ARG A 151 8.13 -3.71 22.79
N ARG A 152 8.05 -4.76 23.63
CA ARG A 152 9.05 -5.20 24.60
C ARG A 152 9.10 -6.73 24.61
N SER A 153 10.24 -7.31 25.01
CA SER A 153 10.42 -8.76 25.15
C SER A 153 9.98 -9.54 23.90
N LYS A 154 10.61 -9.25 22.76
CA LYS A 154 10.29 -9.85 21.44
C LYS A 154 8.83 -9.66 20.98
N GLY A 155 8.07 -8.74 21.60
CA GLY A 155 6.67 -8.46 21.26
C GLY A 155 5.65 -9.09 22.21
N ALA A 156 6.09 -9.78 23.28
CA ALA A 156 5.18 -10.32 24.28
C ALA A 156 4.48 -9.24 25.11
N PHE A 157 5.06 -8.03 25.21
CA PHE A 157 4.51 -6.93 26.00
C PHE A 157 4.59 -5.60 25.27
N VAL A 158 3.74 -4.65 25.68
CA VAL A 158 3.85 -3.24 25.33
C VAL A 158 4.89 -2.58 26.26
N ASN A 159 5.74 -1.69 25.73
CA ASN A 159 6.70 -0.91 26.52
C ASN A 159 6.06 0.35 27.13
N SER A 160 6.81 1.07 27.96
CA SER A 160 6.33 2.26 28.68
C SER A 160 5.96 3.46 27.79
N LYS A 161 6.24 3.42 26.48
CA LYS A 161 5.82 4.47 25.53
C LYS A 161 4.37 4.28 25.09
N GLY A 162 3.81 3.09 25.24
CA GLY A 162 2.41 2.80 24.94
C GLY A 162 1.50 3.37 26.02
N GLY A 163 0.33 3.89 25.63
CA GLY A 163 -0.57 4.48 26.59
C GLY A 163 -1.96 4.82 26.02
N PRO A 164 -2.69 5.73 26.68
CA PRO A 164 -4.08 6.02 26.37
C PRO A 164 -4.33 6.45 24.91
N TYR A 165 -3.40 7.17 24.30
CA TYR A 165 -3.52 7.58 22.88
C TYR A 165 -3.57 6.38 21.95
N GLN A 166 -2.62 5.44 22.08
CA GLN A 166 -2.52 4.26 21.23
C GLN A 166 -3.77 3.38 21.38
N HIS A 167 -4.23 3.15 22.61
CA HIS A 167 -5.45 2.40 22.88
C HIS A 167 -6.70 3.08 22.27
N ALA A 168 -6.83 4.40 22.45
CA ALA A 168 -7.94 5.16 21.90
C ALA A 168 -7.94 5.18 20.37
N MET A 169 -6.77 5.31 19.74
CA MET A 169 -6.60 5.26 18.29
C MET A 169 -7.00 3.89 17.72
N LEU A 170 -6.50 2.81 18.30
CA LEU A 170 -6.85 1.44 17.89
C LEU A 170 -8.34 1.17 18.06
N LYS A 171 -8.92 1.55 19.20
CA LYS A 171 -10.37 1.44 19.45
C LYS A 171 -11.18 2.27 18.45
N ALA A 172 -10.73 3.46 18.10
CA ALA A 172 -11.41 4.33 17.14
C ALA A 172 -11.40 3.76 15.72
N ALA A 173 -10.30 3.10 15.33
CA ALA A 173 -10.19 2.36 14.07
C ALA A 173 -11.06 1.10 14.09
N ALA A 174 -10.95 0.27 15.12
CA ALA A 174 -11.68 -1.00 15.25
C ALA A 174 -13.22 -0.81 15.33
N LYS A 175 -13.69 0.35 15.78
CA LYS A 175 -15.12 0.69 15.82
C LYS A 175 -15.67 1.23 14.48
N ASP A 176 -14.83 1.51 13.49
CA ASP A 176 -15.31 1.95 12.18
C ASP A 176 -15.82 0.74 11.40
N LYS A 177 -17.06 0.80 10.90
CA LYS A 177 -17.71 -0.35 10.23
C LYS A 177 -16.98 -0.80 8.96
N ALA A 178 -16.16 0.05 8.36
CA ALA A 178 -15.36 -0.30 7.19
C ALA A 178 -14.11 -1.14 7.53
N VAL A 179 -13.76 -1.28 8.81
CA VAL A 179 -12.56 -2.01 9.24
C VAL A 179 -12.91 -3.47 9.54
N ALA A 180 -12.34 -4.38 8.75
CA ALA A 180 -12.48 -5.82 8.99
C ALA A 180 -11.41 -6.37 9.94
N ARG A 181 -10.16 -5.91 9.83
CA ARG A 181 -9.01 -6.41 10.59
C ARG A 181 -8.01 -5.30 10.86
N ILE A 182 -7.31 -5.40 11.99
CA ILE A 182 -6.14 -4.57 12.31
C ILE A 182 -5.01 -5.53 12.67
N PHE A 183 -3.92 -5.47 11.90
CA PHE A 183 -2.68 -6.11 12.30
C PHE A 183 -1.87 -5.10 13.08
N ILE A 184 -1.45 -5.48 14.28
CA ILE A 184 -0.63 -4.64 15.16
C ILE A 184 0.60 -5.44 15.55
N PHE A 185 1.78 -4.86 15.35
CA PHE A 185 3.06 -5.48 15.60
C PHE A 185 4.00 -4.50 16.27
#